data_AF-A0A1F9KZE1-F1
#
_entry.id   AF-A0A1F9KZE1-F1
#
_cell.length_a   1.000
_cell.length_b   1.000
_cell.length_c   1.000
_cell.angle_alpha   90.00
_cell.angle_beta   90.00
_cell.angle_gamma   90.00
#
_symmetry.space_group_name_H-M   'P 1'
#
loop_
_entity.id
_entity.type
_entity.pdbx_description
1 polymer ?
#
loop_
_entity_poly.entity_id
_entity_poly.type
_entity_poly.pdbx_seq_one_letter_code
_entity_poly.pdbx_strand_id
1 'polypeptide(L)'
;MVKKIYIILTLMAVCGFLTLSYAADTYSGTYMGKWKGNDSNYGVDKLESIINDWFSTHSINRSIELDPYSKIDAPANSNDEMTITYFEGNMSGAWTTIKPIEFYSIKGANEFALYWLGVSGLSSGFWSTEHLSTKNLKNIPQISHLTTWNPLAPPPNTNTPEPATLMLLGFGLIGLAGIGRQPRKK
;
A
#
# COMPACT_ATOMS: atom_id res chain seq x y z
N MET A 1 40.96 72.89 17.34
CA MET A 1 40.36 71.91 18.26
C MET A 1 39.06 71.42 17.63
N VAL A 2 39.07 70.27 16.95
CA VAL A 2 37.87 69.73 16.26
C VAL A 2 37.78 68.23 16.57
N LYS A 3 36.80 67.85 17.41
CA LYS A 3 36.51 66.44 17.73
C LYS A 3 35.62 65.87 16.62
N LYS A 4 36.13 64.90 15.86
CA LYS A 4 35.35 64.11 14.91
C LYS A 4 34.60 63.00 15.68
N ILE A 5 33.27 63.02 15.59
CA ILE A 5 32.38 62.01 16.15
C ILE A 5 32.11 61.00 15.02
N TYR A 6 32.48 59.74 15.22
CA TYR A 6 32.15 58.65 14.31
C TYR A 6 30.87 57.97 14.79
N ILE A 7 29.78 58.12 14.04
CA ILE A 7 28.53 57.40 14.25
C ILE A 7 28.65 56.07 13.53
N ILE A 8 28.80 54.99 14.29
CA ILE A 8 28.76 53.61 13.79
C ILE A 8 27.29 53.21 13.68
N LEU A 9 26.78 53.16 12.46
CA LEU A 9 25.42 52.72 12.16
C LEU A 9 25.41 51.19 12.05
N THR A 10 25.03 50.51 13.12
CA THR A 10 24.88 49.04 13.13
C THR A 10 23.59 48.65 12.43
N LEU A 11 23.69 48.19 11.19
CA LEU A 11 22.58 47.66 10.41
C LEU A 11 22.24 46.24 10.92
N MET A 12 21.27 46.12 11.83
CA MET A 12 20.71 44.81 12.19
C MET A 12 19.86 44.29 11.03
N ALA A 13 20.42 43.37 10.25
CA ALA A 13 19.67 42.57 9.30
C ALA A 13 18.76 41.62 10.08
N VAL A 14 17.46 41.97 10.16
CA VAL A 14 16.41 41.08 10.66
C VAL A 14 16.23 39.98 9.60
N CYS A 15 16.95 38.87 9.78
CA CYS A 15 16.72 37.64 9.02
C CYS A 15 15.42 37.04 9.56
N GLY A 16 14.30 37.36 8.91
CA GLY A 16 13.01 36.78 9.23
C GLY A 16 13.07 35.27 9.03
N PHE A 17 13.07 34.51 10.12
CA PHE A 17 12.85 33.07 10.09
C PHE A 17 11.43 32.83 9.59
N LEU A 18 11.28 32.50 8.31
CA LEU A 18 10.09 31.87 7.78
C LEU A 18 10.03 30.46 8.37
N THR A 19 9.28 30.29 9.46
CA THR A 19 8.85 28.96 9.88
C THR A 19 7.88 28.44 8.82
N LEU A 20 8.36 27.64 7.88
CA LEU A 20 7.48 26.76 7.13
C LEU A 20 6.88 25.79 8.15
N SER A 21 5.63 26.03 8.53
CA SER A 21 4.78 25.00 9.13
C SER A 21 4.54 23.95 8.05
N TYR A 22 5.42 22.96 7.96
CA TYR A 22 5.12 21.74 7.22
C TYR A 22 3.93 21.12 7.94
N ALA A 23 2.76 21.08 7.30
CA ALA A 23 1.67 20.24 7.78
C ALA A 23 2.21 18.82 7.70
N ALA A 24 2.67 18.29 8.85
CA ALA A 24 3.13 16.92 8.91
C ALA A 24 1.92 16.05 8.58
N ASP A 25 1.99 15.32 7.47
CA ASP A 25 0.95 14.36 7.11
C ASP A 25 0.75 13.42 8.30
N THR A 26 -0.49 13.33 8.78
CA THR A 26 -0.87 12.51 9.94
C THR A 26 -0.89 11.01 9.61
N TYR A 27 -0.76 10.66 8.33
CA TYR A 27 -0.70 9.30 7.81
C TYR A 27 0.18 9.25 6.55
N SER A 28 0.63 8.05 6.18
CA SER A 28 1.41 7.85 4.95
C SER A 28 0.57 7.20 3.85
N GLY A 29 0.79 7.61 2.60
CA GLY A 29 0.12 7.02 1.43
C GLY A 29 -1.21 7.69 1.06
N THR A 30 -1.90 7.07 0.10
CA THR A 30 -3.16 7.57 -0.47
C THR A 30 -4.34 6.90 0.22
N TYR A 31 -5.22 7.69 0.83
CA TYR A 31 -6.47 7.18 1.40
C TYR A 31 -7.40 6.65 0.30
N MET A 32 -7.77 5.38 0.39
CA MET A 32 -8.62 4.72 -0.60
C MET A 32 -10.11 4.77 -0.23
N GLY A 33 -10.42 4.84 1.06
CA GLY A 33 -11.78 4.82 1.56
C GLY A 33 -11.90 4.17 2.93
N LYS A 34 -13.15 4.05 3.41
CA LYS A 34 -13.48 3.38 4.66
C LYS A 34 -14.73 2.53 4.53
N TRP A 35 -14.76 1.43 5.28
CA TRP A 35 -15.85 0.46 5.25
C TRP A 35 -16.24 0.01 6.65
N LYS A 36 -17.50 -0.38 6.81
CA LYS A 36 -18.02 -0.92 8.06
C LYS A 36 -17.52 -2.34 8.30
N GLY A 37 -17.31 -2.68 9.56
CA GLY A 37 -16.90 -4.02 9.98
C GLY A 37 -15.44 -4.09 10.36
N ASN A 38 -14.90 -5.31 10.34
CA ASN A 38 -13.52 -5.64 10.67
C ASN A 38 -12.80 -6.07 9.38
N ASP A 39 -11.67 -5.44 9.05
CA ASP A 39 -10.82 -5.80 7.92
C ASP A 39 -10.40 -7.27 7.96
N SER A 40 -10.11 -7.83 9.15
CA SER A 40 -9.71 -9.25 9.30
C SER A 40 -10.81 -10.24 8.87
N ASN A 41 -12.09 -9.83 8.95
CA ASN A 41 -13.25 -10.67 8.60
C ASN A 41 -14.04 -10.13 7.40
N TYR A 42 -13.53 -9.09 6.71
CA TYR A 42 -14.26 -8.46 5.62
C TYR A 42 -14.37 -9.39 4.39
N GLY A 43 -13.38 -10.29 4.26
CA GLY A 43 -13.17 -11.17 3.11
C GLY A 43 -12.13 -10.57 2.19
N VAL A 44 -11.02 -11.28 1.96
CA VAL A 44 -9.90 -10.82 1.13
C VAL A 44 -10.39 -10.48 -0.28
N ASP A 45 -11.21 -11.34 -0.88
CA ASP A 45 -11.82 -11.12 -2.21
C ASP A 45 -12.58 -9.79 -2.32
N LYS A 46 -13.22 -9.33 -1.23
CA LYS A 46 -13.94 -8.05 -1.22
C LYS A 46 -12.97 -6.87 -1.14
N LEU A 47 -11.90 -6.99 -0.35
CA LEU A 47 -10.85 -5.98 -0.30
C LEU A 47 -10.14 -5.87 -1.65
N GLU A 48 -9.83 -6.99 -2.30
CA GLU A 48 -9.26 -7.01 -3.65
C GLU A 48 -10.19 -6.34 -4.66
N SER A 49 -11.49 -6.66 -4.63
CA SER A 49 -12.47 -6.01 -5.50
C SER A 49 -12.50 -4.50 -5.31
N ILE A 50 -12.46 -4.02 -4.05
CA ILE A 50 -12.40 -2.59 -3.71
C ILE A 50 -11.12 -1.95 -4.25
N ILE A 51 -9.98 -2.59 -4.07
CA ILE A 51 -8.68 -2.06 -4.51
C ILE A 51 -8.62 -1.98 -6.03
N ASN A 52 -9.06 -3.04 -6.73
CA ASN A 52 -9.06 -3.10 -8.19
C ASN A 52 -10.04 -2.08 -8.79
N ASP A 53 -11.21 -1.86 -8.17
CA ASP A 53 -12.15 -0.80 -8.57
C ASP A 53 -11.57 0.60 -8.34
N TRP A 54 -10.90 0.82 -7.21
CA TRP A 54 -10.21 2.08 -6.92
C TRP A 54 -9.10 2.34 -7.94
N PHE A 55 -8.30 1.34 -8.30
CA PHE A 55 -7.28 1.46 -9.35
C PHE A 55 -7.88 1.77 -10.72
N SER A 56 -8.98 1.11 -11.10
CA SER A 56 -9.69 1.41 -12.34
C SER A 56 -10.14 2.88 -12.38
N THR A 57 -10.74 3.37 -11.30
CA THR A 57 -11.21 4.76 -11.17
C THR A 57 -10.05 5.77 -11.24
N HIS A 58 -8.85 5.40 -10.80
CA HIS A 58 -7.67 6.25 -10.80
C HIS A 58 -6.73 6.01 -12.01
N SER A 59 -7.19 5.28 -13.03
CA SER A 59 -6.42 4.97 -14.25
C SER A 59 -5.09 4.24 -13.97
N ILE A 60 -5.05 3.42 -12.92
CA ILE A 60 -3.91 2.58 -12.57
C ILE A 60 -4.14 1.20 -13.18
N ASN A 61 -3.31 0.80 -14.15
CA ASN A 61 -3.42 -0.49 -14.82
C ASN A 61 -2.74 -1.58 -13.97
N ARG A 62 -3.44 -2.09 -12.96
CA ARG A 62 -2.95 -3.15 -12.08
C ARG A 62 -4.10 -4.00 -11.55
N SER A 63 -3.87 -5.31 -11.46
CA SER A 63 -4.72 -6.25 -10.73
C SER A 63 -3.95 -6.76 -9.53
N ILE A 64 -4.61 -6.82 -8.38
CA ILE A 64 -4.03 -7.28 -7.12
C ILE A 64 -4.76 -8.53 -6.66
N GLU A 65 -3.98 -9.50 -6.22
CA GLU A 65 -4.38 -10.57 -5.31
C GLU A 65 -3.65 -10.28 -3.99
N LEU A 66 -4.38 -10.15 -2.89
CA LEU A 66 -3.84 -9.68 -1.61
C LEU A 66 -3.33 -10.84 -0.75
N ASP A 67 -2.13 -10.68 -0.22
CA ASP A 67 -1.54 -11.52 0.80
C ASP A 67 -1.44 -10.72 2.12
N PRO A 68 -2.09 -11.19 3.22
CA PRO A 68 -1.86 -10.63 4.54
C PRO A 68 -0.39 -10.71 4.93
N TYR A 69 0.21 -9.55 5.22
CA TYR A 69 1.61 -9.50 5.65
C TYR A 69 1.69 -9.61 7.18
N SER A 70 1.25 -8.58 7.89
CA SER A 70 1.33 -8.56 9.35
C SER A 70 0.18 -7.80 9.99
N LYS A 71 -0.14 -8.15 11.24
CA LYS A 71 -1.20 -7.53 12.04
C LYS A 71 -0.74 -7.33 13.48
N ILE A 72 -1.06 -6.16 14.05
CA ILE A 72 -0.88 -5.88 15.48
C ILE A 72 -2.18 -5.33 16.06
N ASP A 73 -2.70 -6.02 17.08
CA ASP A 73 -3.84 -5.58 17.88
C ASP A 73 -3.39 -4.68 19.05
N ALA A 74 -4.04 -3.53 19.22
CA ALA A 74 -3.77 -2.65 20.34
C ALA A 74 -4.18 -3.31 21.67
N PRO A 75 -3.41 -3.16 22.75
CA PRO A 75 -2.29 -2.22 22.91
C PRO A 75 -0.90 -2.86 22.66
N ALA A 76 -0.79 -3.93 21.86
CA ALA A 76 0.52 -4.47 21.51
C ALA A 76 1.28 -3.50 20.60
N ASN A 77 2.61 -3.49 20.70
CA ASN A 77 3.47 -2.55 19.96
C ASN A 77 4.33 -3.23 18.90
N SER A 78 4.45 -4.55 18.90
CA SER A 78 5.34 -5.26 17.97
C SER A 78 4.99 -6.73 17.84
N ASN A 79 5.37 -7.31 16.72
CA ASN A 79 5.48 -8.75 16.48
C ASN A 79 6.80 -9.02 15.71
N ASP A 80 6.95 -10.19 15.11
CA ASP A 80 8.18 -10.57 14.40
C ASP A 80 8.42 -9.77 13.11
N GLU A 81 7.42 -9.10 12.53
CA GLU A 81 7.50 -8.48 11.20
C GLU A 81 7.24 -6.98 11.20
N MET A 82 6.55 -6.48 12.23
CA MET A 82 6.06 -5.12 12.33
C MET A 82 6.25 -4.57 13.74
N THR A 83 6.49 -3.25 13.84
CA THR A 83 6.44 -2.48 15.07
C THR A 83 5.56 -1.26 14.85
N ILE A 84 4.74 -0.93 15.84
CA ILE A 84 3.90 0.27 15.85
C ILE A 84 4.16 1.08 17.12
N THR A 85 4.16 2.40 16.96
CA THR A 85 4.16 3.35 18.07
C THR A 85 2.80 4.00 18.17
N TYR A 86 2.46 4.47 19.36
CA TYR A 86 1.22 5.17 19.63
C TYR A 86 1.55 6.58 20.11
N PHE A 87 0.90 7.57 19.50
CA PHE A 87 0.90 8.96 19.95
C PHE A 87 -0.37 9.23 20.77
N GLU A 88 -0.60 10.51 21.10
CA GLU A 88 -1.62 10.93 22.06
C GLU A 88 -2.99 10.27 21.82
N GLY A 89 -3.51 9.63 22.88
CA GLY A 89 -4.83 9.01 22.88
C GLY A 89 -4.96 7.75 22.01
N ASN A 90 -3.87 7.16 21.49
CA ASN A 90 -3.90 6.02 20.56
C ASN A 90 -4.74 6.31 19.29
N MET A 91 -4.71 7.57 18.83
CA MET A 91 -5.42 8.00 17.62
C MET A 91 -4.49 8.20 16.42
N SER A 92 -3.18 8.21 16.66
CA SER A 92 -2.16 8.27 15.62
C SER A 92 -0.89 7.60 16.09
N GLY A 93 0.06 7.41 15.19
CA GLY A 93 1.35 6.84 15.52
C GLY A 93 2.23 6.65 14.30
N ALA A 94 3.28 5.87 14.46
CA ALA A 94 4.14 5.42 13.38
C ALA A 94 4.12 3.89 13.31
N TRP A 95 4.51 3.35 12.16
CA TRP A 95 4.71 1.93 11.94
C TRP A 95 6.03 1.70 11.19
N THR A 96 6.65 0.55 11.43
CA THR A 96 7.81 0.04 10.69
C THR A 96 7.65 -1.46 10.43
N THR A 97 8.16 -1.94 9.30
CA THR A 97 8.10 -3.34 8.89
C THR A 97 9.47 -3.83 8.40
N ILE A 98 9.71 -5.14 8.47
CA ILE A 98 10.97 -5.74 7.98
C ILE A 98 11.06 -5.70 6.46
N LYS A 99 9.94 -5.83 5.76
CA LYS A 99 9.84 -5.70 4.29
C LYS A 99 8.91 -4.54 3.92
N PRO A 100 9.11 -3.90 2.76
CA PRO A 100 8.14 -2.94 2.25
C PRO A 100 6.75 -3.54 2.16
N ILE A 101 5.75 -2.75 2.52
CA ILE A 101 4.32 -3.07 2.37
C ILE A 101 3.67 -2.11 1.37
N GLU A 102 2.73 -2.59 0.57
CA GLU A 102 2.01 -1.75 -0.39
C GLU A 102 0.69 -1.20 0.15
N PHE A 103 0.08 -1.89 1.12
CA PHE A 103 -1.20 -1.50 1.69
C PHE A 103 -1.18 -1.64 3.20
N TYR A 104 -1.92 -0.78 3.87
CA TYR A 104 -2.27 -0.98 5.26
C TYR A 104 -3.68 -0.47 5.56
N SER A 105 -4.27 -1.00 6.62
CA SER A 105 -5.53 -0.51 7.16
C SER A 105 -5.42 -0.22 8.63
N ILE A 106 -6.29 0.68 9.05
CA ILE A 106 -6.46 1.03 10.45
C ILE A 106 -7.89 0.72 10.82
N LYS A 107 -8.07 -0.13 11.84
CA LYS A 107 -9.37 -0.42 12.43
C LYS A 107 -9.61 0.45 13.64
N GLY A 108 -10.82 1.00 13.75
CA GLY A 108 -11.29 1.72 14.94
C GLY A 108 -12.82 1.71 15.02
N ALA A 109 -13.38 1.64 16.23
CA ALA A 109 -14.84 1.54 16.43
C ALA A 109 -15.52 0.48 15.53
N ASN A 110 -16.44 0.88 14.64
CA ASN A 110 -17.22 -0.03 13.77
C ASN A 110 -16.77 0.00 12.30
N GLU A 111 -15.63 0.60 11.99
CA GLU A 111 -15.13 0.76 10.61
C GLU A 111 -13.62 0.59 10.53
N PHE A 112 -13.10 0.46 9.32
CA PHE A 112 -11.69 0.51 9.00
C PHE A 112 -11.45 1.40 7.78
N ALA A 113 -10.26 1.98 7.69
CA ALA A 113 -9.79 2.79 6.57
C ALA A 113 -8.65 2.07 5.86
N LEU A 114 -8.62 2.11 4.54
CA LEU A 114 -7.58 1.48 3.71
C LEU A 114 -6.72 2.55 3.04
N TYR A 115 -5.41 2.29 3.00
CA TYR A 115 -4.42 3.19 2.43
C TYR A 115 -3.50 2.44 1.47
N TRP A 116 -3.14 3.10 0.38
CA TRP A 116 -2.19 2.60 -0.61
C TRP A 116 -0.88 3.39 -0.55
N LEU A 117 0.25 2.69 -0.40
CA LEU A 117 1.59 3.26 -0.23
C LEU A 117 2.35 3.42 -1.55
N GLY A 118 1.73 3.07 -2.67
CA GLY A 118 2.37 3.05 -3.98
C GLY A 118 2.98 1.69 -4.33
N VAL A 119 3.41 1.54 -5.58
CA VAL A 119 3.90 0.25 -6.14
C VAL A 119 5.17 -0.24 -5.48
N SER A 120 6.06 0.66 -5.06
CA SER A 120 7.29 0.27 -4.38
C SER A 120 7.08 -0.08 -2.90
N GLY A 121 5.88 0.19 -2.38
CA GLY A 121 5.58 0.12 -0.95
C GLY A 121 6.45 1.05 -0.10
N LEU A 122 6.27 0.96 1.22
CA LEU A 122 7.13 1.59 2.21
C LEU A 122 7.42 0.60 3.35
N SER A 123 8.58 0.74 4.00
CA SER A 123 8.92 -0.04 5.21
C SER A 123 8.70 0.74 6.51
N SER A 124 8.29 2.00 6.41
CA SER A 124 7.89 2.83 7.54
C SER A 124 6.91 3.91 7.11
N GLY A 125 6.11 4.38 8.06
CA GLY A 125 5.16 5.44 7.82
C GLY A 125 4.42 5.90 9.08
N PHE A 126 3.52 6.85 8.89
CA PHE A 126 2.61 7.33 9.91
C PHE A 126 1.22 6.74 9.70
N TRP A 127 0.46 6.65 10.78
CA TRP A 127 -0.94 6.21 10.76
C TRP A 127 -1.78 7.13 11.64
N SER A 128 -3.06 7.30 11.27
CA SER A 128 -4.03 8.10 12.03
C SER A 128 -5.44 7.51 11.86
N THR A 129 -6.24 7.54 12.93
CA THR A 129 -7.66 7.15 12.90
C THR A 129 -8.57 8.29 12.45
N GLU A 130 -8.04 9.42 11.96
CA GLU A 130 -8.82 10.60 11.57
C GLU A 130 -9.90 10.36 10.51
N HIS A 131 -9.71 9.39 9.62
CA HIS A 131 -10.73 9.01 8.63
C HIS A 131 -11.83 8.13 9.24
N LEU A 132 -11.65 7.67 10.47
CA LEU A 132 -12.62 6.86 11.18
C LEU A 132 -13.53 7.72 12.06
N SER A 133 -14.70 7.17 12.36
CA SER A 133 -15.74 7.85 13.09
C SER A 133 -16.41 6.88 14.05
N THR A 134 -16.66 7.36 15.26
CA THR A 134 -17.54 6.65 16.21
C THR A 134 -19.00 6.62 15.70
N LYS A 135 -19.86 5.79 16.31
CA LYS A 135 -21.27 5.59 15.90
C LYS A 135 -22.07 6.89 15.76
N ASN A 136 -21.68 7.95 16.46
CA ASN A 136 -22.35 9.26 16.42
C ASN A 136 -21.69 10.28 15.48
N LEU A 137 -20.63 9.89 14.74
CA LEU A 137 -19.84 10.76 13.85
C LEU A 137 -19.18 11.98 14.51
N LYS A 138 -19.13 12.02 15.85
CA LYS A 138 -18.65 13.19 16.61
C LYS A 138 -17.20 13.09 17.06
N ASN A 139 -16.68 11.87 17.19
CA ASN A 139 -15.34 11.61 17.73
C ASN A 139 -14.53 10.69 16.81
N ILE A 140 -13.23 10.96 16.75
CA ILE A 140 -12.20 10.09 16.20
C ILE A 140 -11.98 8.93 17.20
N PRO A 141 -12.14 7.65 16.78
CA PRO A 141 -11.96 6.52 17.68
C PRO A 141 -10.48 6.22 17.93
N GLN A 142 -10.19 5.54 19.05
CA GLN A 142 -8.89 4.91 19.25
C GLN A 142 -8.71 3.74 18.27
N ILE A 143 -7.47 3.44 17.94
CA ILE A 143 -7.12 2.26 17.14
C ILE A 143 -7.46 0.97 17.88
N SER A 144 -8.00 0.01 17.14
CA SER A 144 -8.18 -1.38 17.57
C SER A 144 -7.00 -2.23 17.11
N HIS A 145 -6.63 -2.10 15.84
CA HIS A 145 -5.48 -2.79 15.25
C HIS A 145 -5.06 -2.13 13.93
N LEU A 146 -3.84 -2.43 13.51
CA LEU A 146 -3.30 -2.09 12.19
C LEU A 146 -2.97 -3.40 11.46
N THR A 147 -3.44 -3.52 10.22
CA THR A 147 -3.16 -4.68 9.36
C THR A 147 -2.43 -4.19 8.11
N THR A 148 -1.47 -4.97 7.64
CA THR A 148 -0.64 -4.66 6.46
C THR A 148 -0.78 -5.78 5.44
N TRP A 149 -0.68 -5.43 4.16
CA TRP A 149 -0.81 -6.38 3.06
C TRP A 149 0.15 -6.07 1.94
N ASN A 150 0.45 -7.12 1.19
CA ASN A 150 1.19 -7.05 -0.06
C ASN A 150 0.41 -7.74 -1.16
N PRO A 151 0.62 -7.35 -2.43
CA PRO A 151 0.20 -8.22 -3.51
C PRO A 151 0.95 -9.55 -3.40
N LEU A 152 0.27 -10.66 -3.68
CA LEU A 152 0.98 -11.89 -3.99
C LEU A 152 1.95 -11.60 -5.14
N ALA A 153 3.16 -12.14 -5.01
CA ALA A 153 4.09 -12.09 -6.12
C ALA A 153 3.35 -12.65 -7.34
N PRO A 154 3.37 -11.96 -8.50
CA PRO A 154 2.77 -12.52 -9.70
C PRO A 154 3.32 -13.94 -9.85
N PRO A 155 2.47 -14.95 -10.14
CA PRO A 155 2.94 -16.31 -10.30
C PRO A 155 4.15 -16.22 -11.23
N PRO A 156 5.31 -16.82 -10.85
CA PRO A 156 6.52 -16.69 -11.65
C PRO A 156 6.11 -16.98 -13.06
N ASN A 157 6.38 -16.06 -14.00
CA ASN A 157 5.89 -16.13 -15.38
C ASN A 157 6.21 -17.52 -15.92
N THR A 158 5.32 -18.48 -15.69
CA THR A 158 5.36 -19.76 -16.34
C THR A 158 4.80 -19.35 -17.66
N ASN A 159 5.67 -18.79 -18.50
CA ASN A 159 5.54 -18.79 -19.93
C ASN A 159 5.29 -20.26 -20.26
N THR A 160 4.04 -20.65 -20.13
CA THR A 160 3.54 -21.94 -20.54
C THR A 160 3.87 -21.93 -22.02
N PRO A 161 4.74 -22.82 -22.51
CA PRO A 161 5.20 -22.73 -23.88
C PRO A 161 4.03 -22.95 -24.85
N GLU A 162 3.46 -21.88 -25.36
CA GLU A 162 2.57 -21.84 -26.52
C GLU A 162 3.36 -21.11 -27.61
N PRO A 163 3.55 -21.59 -28.86
CA PRO A 163 2.80 -22.58 -29.64
C PRO A 163 3.70 -23.68 -30.28
N ALA A 164 4.95 -23.84 -29.86
CA ALA A 164 5.87 -24.81 -30.50
C ALA A 164 5.38 -26.25 -30.37
N THR A 165 4.73 -26.59 -29.25
CA THR A 165 4.16 -27.92 -29.01
C THR A 165 2.93 -28.17 -29.89
N LEU A 166 2.08 -27.17 -30.11
CA LEU A 166 0.95 -27.25 -31.06
C LEU A 166 1.44 -27.34 -32.51
N MET A 167 2.51 -26.61 -32.83
CA MET A 167 3.14 -26.66 -34.15
C MET A 167 3.80 -28.03 -34.39
N LEU A 168 4.50 -28.58 -33.39
CA LEU A 168 5.10 -29.91 -33.44
C LEU A 168 4.05 -31.02 -33.53
N LEU A 169 2.95 -30.90 -32.78
CA LEU A 169 1.81 -31.80 -32.88
C LEU A 169 1.18 -31.73 -34.29
N GLY A 170 1.00 -30.52 -34.83
CA GLY A 170 0.51 -30.30 -36.19
C GLY A 170 1.39 -30.94 -37.27
N PHE A 171 2.71 -30.73 -37.21
CA PHE A 171 3.64 -31.36 -38.14
C PHE A 171 3.74 -32.88 -37.96
N GLY A 172 3.66 -33.37 -36.72
CA GLY A 172 3.68 -34.80 -36.42
C GLY A 172 2.50 -35.56 -37.04
N LEU A 173 1.30 -34.98 -36.99
CA LEU A 173 0.10 -35.57 -37.60
C LEU A 173 0.14 -35.57 -39.13
N ILE A 174 0.67 -34.50 -39.75
CA ILE A 174 0.85 -34.44 -41.20
C ILE A 174 1.87 -35.50 -41.66
N GLY A 175 2.97 -35.66 -40.92
CA GLY A 175 3.97 -36.70 -41.19
C GLY A 175 3.39 -38.11 -41.15
N LEU A 176 2.59 -38.43 -40.12
CA LEU A 176 1.92 -39.73 -39.99
C LEU A 176 0.92 -39.99 -41.13
N ALA A 177 0.13 -39.00 -41.53
CA ALA A 177 -0.81 -39.12 -42.63
C ALA A 177 -0.12 -39.37 -43.99
N GLY A 178 1.08 -38.83 -44.19
CA GLY A 178 1.88 -39.04 -45.40
C GLY A 178 2.43 -40.47 -45.53
N ILE A 179 2.87 -41.08 -44.44
CA ILE A 179 3.46 -42.43 -44.44
C ILE A 179 2.40 -43.53 -44.69
N GLY A 180 1.16 -43.32 -44.24
CA GLY A 180 0.07 -44.30 -44.40
C GLY A 180 -0.47 -44.49 -45.82
N ARG A 181 -0.07 -43.64 -46.79
CA ARG A 181 -0.59 -43.65 -48.18
C ARG A 181 0.28 -44.39 -49.19
N GLN A 182 1.24 -45.23 -48.76
CA GLN A 182 1.97 -46.04 -49.74
C GLN A 182 1.04 -47.07 -50.39
N PRO A 183 0.83 -47.03 -51.72
CA PRO A 183 -0.01 -48.00 -52.40
C PRO A 183 0.65 -49.37 -52.31
N ARG A 184 -0.04 -50.33 -51.69
CA ARG A 184 0.36 -51.74 -51.75
C ARG A 184 0.33 -52.17 -53.21
N LYS A 185 1.51 -52.41 -53.79
CA LYS A 185 1.62 -53.09 -55.08
C LYS A 185 1.04 -54.49 -54.91
N LYS A 186 -0.02 -54.78 -55.66
CA LYS A 186 -0.55 -56.14 -55.84
C LYS A 186 0.38 -56.92 -56.74
#